data_AF-A0A4Q3KVA1-F1
#
_entry.id   AF-A0A4Q3KVA1-F1
#
_cell.length_a   1.000
_cell.length_b   1.000
_cell.length_c   1.000
_cell.angle_alpha   90.00
_cell.angle_beta   90.00
_cell.angle_gamma   90.00
#
_symmetry.space_group_name_H-M   'P 1'
#
loop_
_entity.id
_entity.type
_entity.pdbx_description
1 polymer ?
#
loop_
_entity_poly.entity_id
_entity_poly.type
_entity_poly.pdbx_seq_one_letter_code
_entity_poly.pdbx_strand_id
1 'polypeptide(L)'
;PQERTAFCVPVASQSVVDLTSPPLVRDRAIWAHPTAYDPCQALADRAREAGVQALRYESVRDPSRGANLAVFSPQALSSKVPMTRETWWLMLRRDRVEALREMPRMMLSFMFTGWADDLRIPDAMGGDPQPA
;
A
#
# COMPACT_ATOMS: atom_id res chain seq x y z
N PRO A 1 7.63 6.61 18.19
CA PRO A 1 7.52 5.34 17.43
C PRO A 1 6.06 4.88 17.50
N GLN A 2 5.54 4.26 16.44
CA GLN A 2 4.18 3.72 16.41
C GLN A 2 4.22 2.22 16.15
N GLU A 3 3.64 1.44 17.05
CA GLU A 3 3.51 -0.01 16.88
C GLU A 3 2.37 -0.34 15.91
N ARG A 4 2.61 -1.31 15.01
CA ARG A 4 1.64 -1.83 14.05
C ARG A 4 1.78 -3.35 13.93
N THR A 5 0.69 -4.01 13.54
CA THR A 5 0.69 -5.44 13.23
C THR A 5 0.60 -5.63 11.73
N ALA A 6 1.52 -6.41 11.16
CA ALA A 6 1.34 -7.00 9.83
C ALA A 6 0.92 -8.47 10.01
N PHE A 7 0.08 -8.98 9.12
CA PHE A 7 -0.33 -10.37 9.16
C PHE A 7 -0.51 -10.92 7.76
N CYS A 8 -0.31 -12.24 7.61
CA CYS A 8 -0.53 -12.95 6.37
C CYS A 8 -1.78 -13.81 6.49
N VAL A 9 -2.67 -13.73 5.51
CA VAL A 9 -3.86 -14.58 5.42
C VAL A 9 -4.01 -15.02 3.96
N PRO A 10 -4.29 -16.31 3.70
CA PRO A 10 -4.54 -16.75 2.34
C PRO A 10 -5.84 -16.14 1.82
N VAL A 11 -5.81 -15.73 0.55
CA VAL A 11 -6.97 -15.21 -0.16
C VAL A 11 -7.36 -16.21 -1.24
N ALA A 12 -8.61 -16.65 -1.22
CA ALA A 12 -9.21 -17.45 -2.27
C ALA A 12 -10.53 -16.82 -2.68
N SER A 13 -10.67 -16.50 -3.96
CA SER A 13 -11.84 -15.78 -4.47
C SER A 13 -12.31 -16.38 -5.78
N GLN A 14 -13.64 -16.38 -5.97
CA GLN A 14 -14.28 -16.78 -7.21
C GLN A 14 -14.51 -15.60 -8.17
N SER A 15 -14.32 -14.37 -7.71
CA SER A 15 -14.62 -13.15 -8.48
C SER A 15 -13.54 -12.10 -8.21
N VAL A 16 -12.56 -12.03 -9.11
CA VAL A 16 -11.42 -11.12 -9.03
C VAL A 16 -11.35 -10.28 -10.31
N VAL A 17 -11.14 -8.98 -10.13
CA VAL A 17 -10.80 -8.07 -11.22
C VAL A 17 -9.31 -7.79 -11.19
N ASP A 18 -8.62 -7.96 -12.32
CA ASP A 18 -7.20 -7.61 -12.45
C ASP A 18 -7.04 -6.36 -13.33
N LEU A 19 -6.66 -5.24 -12.71
CA LEU A 19 -6.48 -3.97 -13.43
C LEU A 19 -5.26 -3.98 -14.34
N THR A 20 -4.33 -4.91 -14.13
CA THR A 20 -3.12 -5.01 -14.97
C THR A 20 -3.35 -5.82 -16.24
N SER A 21 -4.54 -6.40 -16.39
CA SER A 21 -4.94 -7.19 -17.55
C SER A 21 -5.87 -6.40 -18.48
N PRO A 22 -5.88 -6.69 -19.80
CA PRO A 22 -6.87 -6.12 -20.70
C PRO A 22 -8.31 -6.46 -20.28
N PRO A 23 -9.29 -5.57 -20.50
CA PRO A 23 -9.14 -4.24 -21.11
C PRO A 23 -8.68 -3.15 -20.12
N LEU A 24 -8.65 -3.43 -18.82
CA LEU A 24 -8.52 -2.43 -17.75
C LEU A 24 -7.12 -1.80 -17.65
N VAL A 25 -6.09 -2.49 -18.15
CA VAL A 25 -4.73 -1.97 -18.21
C VAL A 25 -4.61 -0.70 -19.05
N ARG A 26 -5.53 -0.47 -20.00
CA ARG A 26 -5.55 0.76 -20.81
C ARG A 26 -5.74 2.02 -19.96
N ASP A 27 -6.43 1.88 -18.83
CA ASP A 27 -6.79 2.97 -17.94
C ASP A 27 -5.75 3.13 -16.80
N ARG A 28 -4.56 2.53 -16.95
CA ARG A 28 -3.47 2.55 -15.95
C ARG A 28 -3.11 3.93 -15.45
N ALA A 29 -3.04 4.91 -16.33
CA ALA A 29 -2.72 6.29 -15.93
C ALA A 29 -3.76 6.89 -14.95
N ILE A 30 -5.00 6.41 -14.99
CA ILE A 30 -6.09 6.86 -14.13
C ILE A 30 -5.98 6.19 -12.75
N TRP A 31 -5.96 4.86 -12.72
CA TRP A 31 -5.98 4.13 -11.45
C TRP A 31 -4.62 4.06 -10.74
N ALA A 32 -3.53 4.39 -11.43
CA ALA A 32 -2.19 4.51 -10.85
C ALA A 32 -1.82 5.95 -10.43
N HIS A 33 -2.76 6.90 -10.46
CA HIS A 33 -2.46 8.28 -10.08
C HIS A 33 -2.01 8.37 -8.60
N PRO A 34 -0.91 9.06 -8.27
CA PRO A 34 -0.31 9.02 -6.92
C PRO A 34 -1.14 9.71 -5.83
N THR A 35 -2.03 10.61 -6.23
CA THR A 35 -2.79 11.48 -5.31
C THR A 35 -4.28 11.60 -5.62
N ALA A 36 -4.75 11.16 -6.79
CA ALA A 36 -6.13 11.33 -7.23
C ALA A 36 -6.84 9.98 -7.05
N TYR A 37 -7.51 9.83 -5.90
CA TYR A 37 -8.10 8.56 -5.51
C TYR A 37 -9.55 8.39 -5.95
N ASP A 38 -10.25 9.46 -6.34
CA ASP A 38 -11.67 9.43 -6.69
C ASP A 38 -12.00 8.38 -7.76
N PRO A 39 -11.22 8.25 -8.87
CA PRO A 39 -11.49 7.20 -9.85
C PRO A 39 -11.33 5.78 -9.29
N CYS A 40 -10.33 5.57 -8.43
CA CYS A 40 -10.09 4.29 -7.77
C CYS A 40 -11.19 3.93 -6.78
N GLN A 41 -11.68 4.92 -6.02
CA GLN A 41 -12.78 4.74 -5.07
C GLN A 41 -14.08 4.42 -5.81
N ALA A 42 -14.41 5.18 -6.87
CA ALA A 42 -15.57 4.90 -7.71
C ALA A 42 -15.50 3.51 -8.35
N LEU A 43 -14.32 3.10 -8.85
CA LEU A 43 -14.11 1.75 -9.38
C LEU A 43 -14.32 0.67 -8.30
N ALA A 44 -13.77 0.87 -7.10
CA ALA A 44 -13.96 -0.07 -5.98
C ALA A 44 -15.42 -0.18 -5.58
N ASP A 45 -16.17 0.93 -5.56
CA ASP A 45 -17.60 0.93 -5.24
C ASP A 45 -18.40 0.14 -6.28
N ARG A 46 -18.16 0.39 -7.58
CA ARG A 46 -18.81 -0.37 -8.66
C ARG A 46 -18.43 -1.84 -8.66
N ALA A 47 -17.19 -2.17 -8.33
CA ALA A 47 -16.75 -3.55 -8.18
C ALA A 47 -17.51 -4.26 -7.05
N ARG A 48 -17.71 -3.59 -5.90
CA ARG A 48 -18.52 -4.14 -4.79
C ARG A 48 -19.96 -4.37 -5.20
N GLU A 49 -20.58 -3.40 -5.87
CA GLU A 49 -21.97 -3.52 -6.37
C GLU A 49 -22.12 -4.69 -7.36
N ALA A 50 -21.09 -4.96 -8.17
CA ALA A 50 -21.04 -6.08 -9.10
C ALA A 50 -20.68 -7.42 -8.46
N GLY A 51 -20.50 -7.49 -7.13
CA GLY A 51 -20.15 -8.73 -6.42
C GLY A 51 -18.69 -9.17 -6.59
N VAL A 52 -17.80 -8.28 -7.01
CA VAL A 52 -16.35 -8.54 -7.05
C VAL A 52 -15.84 -8.65 -5.61
N GLN A 53 -15.09 -9.70 -5.34
CA GLN A 53 -14.61 -10.00 -4.00
C GLN A 53 -13.20 -9.47 -3.76
N ALA A 54 -12.38 -9.37 -4.81
CA ALA A 54 -11.06 -8.77 -4.74
C ALA A 54 -10.66 -8.09 -6.07
N LEU A 55 -9.76 -7.11 -5.96
CA LEU A 55 -9.21 -6.37 -7.09
C LEU A 55 -7.68 -6.36 -6.99
N ARG A 56 -7.01 -6.85 -8.03
CA ARG A 56 -5.55 -6.84 -8.17
C ARG A 56 -5.11 -5.59 -8.95
N TYR A 57 -4.09 -4.91 -8.45
CA TYR A 57 -3.53 -3.70 -9.03
C TYR A 57 -2.03 -3.61 -8.74
N GLU A 58 -1.31 -2.71 -9.41
CA GLU A 58 0.12 -2.50 -9.12
C GLU A 58 0.31 -1.50 -7.98
N SER A 59 1.41 -1.63 -7.24
CA SER A 59 1.78 -0.66 -6.22
C SER A 59 2.38 0.59 -6.88
N VAL A 60 1.70 1.72 -6.72
CA VAL A 60 2.18 3.03 -7.20
C VAL A 60 3.38 3.57 -6.39
N ARG A 61 3.65 2.98 -5.21
CA ARG A 61 4.75 3.39 -4.31
C ARG A 61 5.95 2.44 -4.32
N ASP A 62 5.78 1.24 -4.87
CA ASP A 62 6.89 0.30 -5.06
C ASP A 62 7.63 0.64 -6.37
N PRO A 63 8.95 0.89 -6.33
CA PRO A 63 9.76 1.10 -7.53
C PRO A 63 9.69 -0.07 -8.51
N SER A 64 9.54 -1.30 -8.01
CA SER A 64 9.41 -2.51 -8.83
C SER A 64 7.99 -2.76 -9.34
N ARG A 65 7.02 -1.92 -8.94
CA ARG A 65 5.59 -2.04 -9.31
C ARG A 65 5.01 -3.42 -8.95
N GLY A 66 5.34 -3.93 -7.76
CA GLY A 66 4.77 -5.17 -7.23
C GLY A 66 3.24 -5.16 -7.15
N ALA A 67 2.64 -6.33 -7.06
CA ALA A 67 1.19 -6.46 -7.04
C ALA A 67 0.60 -6.22 -5.64
N ASN A 68 -0.50 -5.48 -5.60
CA ASN A 68 -1.38 -5.32 -4.45
C ASN A 68 -2.73 -5.99 -4.71
N LEU A 69 -3.43 -6.32 -3.62
CA LEU A 69 -4.77 -6.87 -3.65
C LEU A 69 -5.68 -6.07 -2.71
N ALA A 70 -6.73 -5.47 -3.24
CA ALA A 70 -7.82 -4.91 -2.46
C ALA A 70 -8.88 -6.01 -2.27
N VAL A 71 -9.13 -6.40 -1.02
CA VAL A 71 -10.15 -7.40 -0.68
C VAL A 71 -11.40 -6.67 -0.21
N PHE A 72 -12.52 -6.88 -0.89
CA PHE A 72 -13.78 -6.22 -0.59
C PHE A 72 -14.73 -7.05 0.26
N SER A 73 -14.50 -8.37 0.32
CA SER A 73 -15.39 -9.34 0.93
C SER A 73 -14.62 -10.23 1.90
N PRO A 74 -14.98 -10.30 3.19
CA PRO A 74 -14.32 -11.19 4.15
C PRO A 74 -14.34 -12.67 3.73
N GLN A 75 -15.33 -13.09 2.93
CA GLN A 75 -15.45 -14.44 2.38
C GLN A 75 -14.28 -14.80 1.45
N ALA A 76 -13.55 -13.82 0.92
CA ALA A 76 -12.35 -14.07 0.13
C ALA A 76 -11.15 -14.49 1.01
N LEU A 77 -11.19 -14.24 2.33
CA LEU A 77 -10.17 -14.71 3.25
C LEU A 77 -10.45 -16.19 3.54
N SER A 78 -9.61 -17.08 3.03
CA SER A 78 -9.85 -18.53 3.13
C SER A 78 -9.44 -19.11 4.49
N SER A 79 -8.90 -18.29 5.40
CA SER A 79 -8.63 -18.65 6.79
C SER A 79 -9.17 -17.59 7.75
N LYS A 80 -9.76 -18.04 8.86
CA LYS A 80 -10.19 -17.19 9.98
C LYS A 80 -9.04 -16.76 10.88
N VAL A 81 -7.90 -17.46 10.81
CA VAL A 81 -6.70 -17.20 11.61
C VAL A 81 -5.54 -16.84 10.68
N PRO A 82 -4.85 -15.72 10.90
CA PRO A 82 -3.67 -15.38 10.11
C PRO A 82 -2.59 -16.45 10.23
N MET A 83 -1.91 -16.75 9.12
CA MET A 83 -0.79 -17.71 9.09
C MET A 83 0.42 -17.17 9.85
N THR A 84 0.66 -15.87 9.75
CA THR A 84 1.72 -15.17 10.47
C THR A 84 1.20 -13.84 10.99
N ARG A 85 1.79 -13.39 12.11
CA ARG A 85 1.61 -12.05 12.66
C ARG A 85 2.98 -11.52 13.02
N GLU A 86 3.24 -10.28 12.65
CA GLU A 86 4.51 -9.61 12.86
C GLU A 86 4.26 -8.28 13.56
N THR A 87 5.08 -7.98 14.56
CA THR A 87 5.11 -6.67 15.21
C THR A 87 6.07 -5.76 14.45
N TRP A 88 5.59 -4.58 14.09
CA TRP A 88 6.34 -3.57 13.35
C TRP A 88 6.34 -2.25 14.10
N TRP A 89 7.52 -1.66 14.26
CA TRP A 89 7.71 -0.33 14.83
C TRP A 89 7.99 0.65 13.70
N LEU A 90 7.06 1.58 13.49
CA LEU A 90 7.18 2.66 12.51
C LEU A 90 7.77 3.90 13.20
N MET A 91 8.88 4.40 12.67
CA MET A 91 9.62 5.54 13.19
C MET A 91 9.73 6.62 12.11
N LEU A 92 9.20 7.80 12.42
CA LEU A 92 9.36 8.98 11.58
C LEU A 92 10.67 9.68 11.97
N ARG A 93 11.52 9.94 10.98
CA ARG A 93 12.73 10.76 11.11
C ARG A 93 12.55 12.04 10.28
N ARG A 94 13.54 12.93 10.35
CA ARG A 94 13.52 14.20 9.59
C ARG A 94 13.50 13.96 8.07
N ASP A 95 14.21 12.93 7.60
CA ASP A 95 14.50 12.69 6.19
C ASP A 95 13.97 11.35 5.66
N ARG A 96 13.39 10.52 6.53
CA ARG A 96 12.99 9.15 6.21
C ARG A 96 11.94 8.57 7.15
N VAL A 97 11.36 7.46 6.72
CA VAL A 97 10.58 6.54 7.54
C VAL A 97 11.37 5.24 7.72
N GLU A 98 11.48 4.78 8.96
CA GLU A 98 12.05 3.47 9.29
C GLU A 98 10.93 2.54 9.76
N ALA A 99 10.95 1.29 9.29
CA ALA A 99 10.04 0.24 9.73
C ALA A 99 10.86 -0.95 10.25
N LEU A 100 10.80 -1.19 11.55
CA LEU A 100 11.49 -2.31 12.21
C LEU A 100 10.49 -3.43 12.47
N ARG A 101 10.67 -4.59 11.84
CA ARG A 101 10.03 -5.83 12.26
C ARG A 101 10.77 -6.41 13.46
N GLU A 102 10.04 -6.77 14.50
CA GLU A 102 10.60 -7.31 15.73
C GLU A 102 11.19 -8.71 15.52
N MET A 103 10.42 -9.65 14.94
CA MET A 103 10.85 -11.03 14.70
C MET A 103 10.35 -11.60 13.34
N PRO A 104 11.22 -12.27 12.57
CA PRO A 104 12.67 -12.18 12.66
C PRO A 104 13.12 -10.75 12.40
N ARG A 105 14.10 -10.26 13.16
CA ARG A 105 14.48 -8.85 13.15
C ARG A 105 14.83 -8.39 11.74
N MET A 106 14.18 -7.33 11.27
CA MET A 106 14.42 -6.73 9.96
C MET A 106 14.14 -5.23 10.03
N MET A 107 14.92 -4.43 9.33
CA MET A 107 14.73 -2.98 9.22
C MET A 107 14.56 -2.59 7.76
N LEU A 108 13.53 -1.83 7.45
CA LEU A 108 13.35 -1.15 6.18
C LEU A 108 13.51 0.36 6.40
N SER A 109 14.12 1.05 5.44
CA SER A 109 14.33 2.49 5.49
C SER A 109 13.91 3.11 4.16
N PHE A 110 13.08 4.16 4.22
CA PHE A 110 12.53 4.83 3.06
C PHE A 110 12.79 6.34 3.16
N MET A 111 13.67 6.86 2.31
CA MET A 111 14.01 8.28 2.26
C MET A 111 12.87 9.07 1.63
N PHE A 112 12.61 10.29 2.13
CA PHE A 112 11.59 11.16 1.54
C PHE A 112 11.90 11.59 0.10
N THR A 113 13.19 11.60 -0.28
CA THR A 113 13.61 11.84 -1.66
C THR A 113 13.04 10.83 -2.66
N GLY A 114 12.64 9.63 -2.21
CA GLY A 114 11.94 8.65 -3.04
C GLY A 114 10.51 9.03 -3.41
N TRP A 115 9.99 10.13 -2.86
CA TRP A 115 8.66 10.66 -3.11
C TRP A 115 8.68 12.17 -3.39
N ALA A 116 9.75 12.68 -4.01
CA ALA A 116 9.89 14.11 -4.31
C ALA A 116 8.72 14.71 -5.13
N ASP A 117 8.06 13.88 -5.94
CA ASP A 117 6.90 14.29 -6.75
C ASP A 117 5.57 14.31 -5.96
N ASP A 118 5.54 13.86 -4.70
CA ASP A 118 4.35 13.83 -3.85
C ASP A 118 4.31 15.08 -2.96
N LEU A 119 3.58 16.10 -3.39
CA LEU A 119 3.44 17.40 -2.71
C LEU A 119 2.89 17.32 -1.26
N ARG A 120 2.38 16.16 -0.84
CA ARG A 120 1.94 15.93 0.55
C ARG A 120 3.10 15.66 1.49
N ILE A 121 4.25 15.23 0.97
CA ILE A 121 5.44 14.97 1.75
C ILE A 121 6.20 16.28 1.85
N PRO A 122 6.38 16.84 3.06
CA PRO A 122 7.06 18.11 3.22
C PRO A 122 8.45 18.04 2.61
N ASP A 123 8.84 19.12 1.94
CA ASP A 123 10.21 19.27 1.50
C ASP A 123 11.11 19.19 2.73
N ALA A 124 12.00 18.20 2.83
CA ALA A 124 12.83 17.95 4.01
C ALA A 124 13.91 19.05 4.22
N MET A 125 13.74 20.20 3.57
CA MET A 125 14.69 21.27 3.36
C MET A 125 14.25 22.59 4.00
N GLY A 126 13.74 22.54 5.24
CA GLY A 126 13.75 23.68 6.16
C GLY A 126 14.91 23.52 7.15
N GLY A 127 16.09 24.06 6.84
CA GLY A 127 17.14 24.33 7.84
C GLY A 127 16.59 25.33 8.86
N ASP A 128 16.78 25.11 10.16
CA ASP A 128 17.95 25.67 10.83
C ASP A 128 18.88 24.61 11.44
N PRO A 129 20.22 24.79 11.38
CA PRO A 129 21.12 24.18 12.34
C PRO A 129 21.01 24.93 13.67
N GLN A 130 20.63 24.22 14.73
CA GLN A 130 20.78 24.72 16.10
C GLN A 130 22.27 25.03 16.34
N PRO A 131 22.66 26.26 16.73
CA PRO A 131 24.05 26.54 17.09
C PRO A 131 24.44 25.80 18.39
N ALA A 132 25.75 25.56 18.49
CA ALA A 132 26.48 24.71 19.44
C ALA A 132 26.11 24.87 20.92
#